data_AF-A0A426K9R6-F1
#
_entry.id   AF-A0A426K9R6-F1
#
_cell.length_a   1.000
_cell.length_b   1.000
_cell.length_c   1.000
_cell.angle_alpha   90.00
_cell.angle_beta   90.00
_cell.angle_gamma   90.00
#
_symmetry.space_group_name_H-M   'P 1'
#
loop_
_entity.id
_entity.type
_entity.pdbx_description
1 polymer ?
#
loop_
_entity_poly.entity_id
_entity_poly.type
_entity_poly.pdbx_seq_one_letter_code
_entity_poly.pdbx_strand_id
1 'polypeptide(L)' 'MEALEFKSKIENNKIQIPKHVKSKLLFNQYKNVRIIVLLEDGDDVEEKGFKHMASEAFFEGYALSDSVYDDD' A
#
# COMPACT_ATOMS: atom_id res chain seq x y z
N MET A 1 -5.85 -10.76 -1.41
CA MET A 1 -5.60 -9.73 -0.39
C MET A 1 -6.23 -8.44 -0.90
N GLU A 2 -7.04 -7.72 -0.10
CA GLU A 2 -7.65 -6.43 -0.51
C GLU A 2 -6.73 -5.28 -0.08
N ALA A 3 -6.39 -4.40 -1.01
CA ALA A 3 -5.62 -3.19 -0.72
C ALA A 3 -6.58 -2.01 -0.44
N LEU A 4 -6.29 -1.25 0.62
CA LEU A 4 -7.03 -0.04 0.98
C LEU A 4 -6.10 1.15 0.84
N GLU A 5 -6.28 1.94 -0.22
CA GLU A 5 -5.53 3.17 -0.46
C GLU A 5 -6.30 4.38 0.09
N PHE A 6 -5.60 5.26 0.82
CA PHE A 6 -6.15 6.53 1.27
C PHE A 6 -5.04 7.56 1.47
N LYS A 7 -5.34 8.83 1.21
CA LYS A 7 -4.46 9.93 1.55
C LYS A 7 -4.70 10.36 2.99
N SER A 8 -3.61 10.50 3.75
CA SER A 8 -3.62 11.03 5.12
C SER A 8 -2.33 11.80 5.36
N LYS A 9 -2.34 12.64 6.40
CA LYS A 9 -1.13 13.22 6.96
C LYS A 9 -0.67 12.39 8.16
N ILE A 10 0.63 12.44 8.42
CA ILE A 10 1.22 11.97 9.68
C ILE A 10 1.20 13.14 10.65
N GLU A 11 0.51 12.97 11.78
CA GLU A 11 0.44 13.97 12.85
C GLU A 11 0.73 13.31 14.19
N ASN A 12 1.65 13.87 14.99
CA ASN A 12 2.07 13.30 16.27
C ASN A 12 2.48 11.82 16.19
N ASN A 13 3.24 11.45 15.15
CA ASN A 13 3.65 10.07 14.86
C ASN A 13 2.48 9.10 14.67
N LYS A 14 1.32 9.59 14.21
CA LYS A 14 0.12 8.79 13.93
C LYS A 14 -0.39 9.07 12.52
N ILE A 15 -0.80 8.02 11.81
CA ILE A 15 -1.55 8.12 10.56
C ILE A 15 -3.04 8.06 10.92
N GLN A 16 -3.79 9.09 10.55
CA GLN A 16 -5.24 9.09 10.78
C GLN A 16 -5.95 8.28 9.70
N ILE A 17 -6.64 7.21 10.11
CA ILE A 17 -7.45 6.43 9.18
C ILE A 17 -8.81 7.10 8.96
N PRO A 18 -9.17 7.46 7.72
CA PRO A 18 -10.44 8.12 7.44
C PRO A 18 -11.63 7.17 7.69
N LYS A 19 -12.80 7.75 8.00
CA LYS A 19 -13.99 7.00 8.45
C LYS A 19 -14.39 5.85 7.52
N HIS A 20 -14.30 6.05 6.21
CA HIS A 20 -14.68 5.04 5.22
C HIS A 20 -13.77 3.80 5.27
N VAL A 21 -12.46 3.99 5.50
CA VAL A 21 -11.50 2.88 5.69
C VAL A 21 -11.69 2.24 7.07
N LYS A 22 -11.93 3.05 8.11
CA LYS A 22 -12.16 2.56 9.47
C LYS A 22 -13.32 1.57 9.53
N SER A 23 -14.44 1.86 8.84
CA SER A 23 -15.57 0.93 8.78
C SER A 23 -15.19 -0.43 8.19
N LYS A 24 -14.37 -0.47 7.14
CA LYS A 24 -13.87 -1.74 6.56
C LYS A 24 -12.94 -2.50 7.51
N LEU A 25 -12.12 -1.79 8.28
CA LEU A 25 -11.19 -2.40 9.25
C LEU A 25 -11.91 -2.95 10.49
N LEU A 26 -13.01 -2.33 10.94
CA LEU A 26 -13.78 -2.81 12.09
C LEU A 26 -14.31 -4.23 11.89
N PHE A 27 -14.73 -4.59 10.68
CA PHE A 27 -15.14 -5.96 10.34
C PHE A 27 -14.00 -6.99 10.36
N ASN A 28 -12.75 -6.54 10.48
CA ASN A 28 -11.54 -7.35 10.38
C ASN A 28 -10.61 -7.19 11.59
N GLN A 29 -11.14 -6.78 12.75
CA GLN A 29 -10.37 -6.36 13.94
C GLN A 29 -9.37 -7.39 14.54
N TYR A 30 -9.41 -8.66 14.11
CA TYR A 30 -8.51 -9.73 14.58
C TYR A 30 -7.60 -10.28 13.48
N LYS A 31 -7.59 -9.67 12.29
CA LYS A 31 -6.72 -10.12 11.20
C LYS A 31 -5.37 -9.43 11.29
N ASN A 32 -4.31 -10.20 11.00
CA ASN A 32 -3.00 -9.63 10.75
C ASN A 32 -3.05 -8.81 9.46
N VAL A 33 -2.52 -7.59 9.50
CA VAL A 33 -2.49 -6.68 8.34
C VAL A 33 -1.06 -6.32 8.00
N ARG A 34 -0.75 -6.27 6.70
CA ARG A 34 0.47 -5.69 6.17
C ARG A 34 0.17 -4.25 5.77
N ILE A 35 0.91 -3.30 6.34
CA ILE A 35 0.76 -1.88 6.03
C ILE A 35 1.94 -1.44 5.17
N ILE A 36 1.65 -0.81 4.03
CA ILE A 36 2.65 -0.17 3.16
C ILE A 36 2.37 1.33 3.21
N VAL A 37 3.36 2.14 3.56
CA VAL A 37 3.24 3.60 3.67
C VAL A 37 4.10 4.23 2.57
N LEU A 38 3.50 5.05 1.73
CA LEU A 38 4.17 5.82 0.68
C LEU A 38 4.20 7.28 1.13
N LEU A 39 5.38 7.89 1.14
CA LEU A 39 5.57 9.31 1.45
C LEU A 39 5.69 10.09 0.14
N GLU A 40 4.88 11.13 -0.02
CA GLU A 40 5.04 12.10 -1.09
C GLU A 40 6.15 13.05 -0.68
N ASP A 41 7.34 12.91 -1.27
CA ASP A 41 8.41 13.89 -1.11
C ASP A 41 8.03 15.16 -1.88
N GLY A 42 8.12 16.29 -1.18
CA GLY A 42 7.86 17.59 -1.77
C GLY A 42 9.00 17.95 -2.74
N ASP A 43 8.60 18.29 -3.97
CA ASP A 43 9.32 19.08 -4.99
C ASP A 43 9.96 18.41 -6.21
N ASP A 44 9.93 17.09 -6.42
CA ASP A 44 10.50 16.52 -7.66
C ASP A 44 9.45 15.96 -8.63
N VAL A 45 9.14 16.77 -9.66
CA VAL A 45 8.25 16.41 -10.79
C VAL A 45 8.80 15.22 -11.60
N GLU A 46 10.11 14.97 -11.57
CA GLU A 46 10.73 13.77 -12.18
C GLU A 46 10.47 12.48 -11.38
N GLU A 47 10.32 12.57 -10.05
CA GLU A 47 10.12 11.40 -9.19
C GLU A 47 8.72 10.79 -9.36
N LYS A 48 7.73 11.57 -9.82
CA LYS A 48 6.37 11.09 -10.11
C LYS A 48 6.33 10.08 -11.24
N GLY A 49 7.19 10.21 -12.26
CA GLY A 49 7.31 9.23 -13.34
C GLY A 49 7.90 7.91 -12.86
N PHE A 50 8.95 7.98 -12.04
CA PHE A 50 9.59 6.81 -11.45
C PHE A 50 8.69 6.09 -10.44
N LYS A 51 7.99 6.83 -9.56
CA LYS A 51 7.03 6.25 -8.59
C LYS A 51 5.88 5.52 -9.29
N HIS A 52 5.37 6.04 -10.40
CA HIS A 52 4.33 5.36 -11.17
C HIS A 52 4.83 4.05 -11.79
N MET A 53 5.99 4.07 -12.46
CA MET A 53 6.61 2.87 -13.04
C MET A 53 7.02 1.84 -11.99
N ALA A 54 7.58 2.27 -10.86
CA ALA A 54 7.98 1.37 -9.77
C ALA A 54 6.77 0.74 -9.08
N SER A 55 5.67 1.49 -8.94
CA SER A 55 4.41 0.97 -8.42
C SER A 55 3.81 -0.08 -9.35
N GLU A 56 3.73 0.20 -10.66
CA GLU A 56 3.26 -0.77 -11.66
C GLU A 56 4.13 -2.03 -11.68
N ALA A 57 5.46 -1.89 -11.73
CA ALA A 57 6.39 -3.01 -11.68
C ALA A 57 6.32 -3.81 -10.37
N PHE A 58 6.08 -3.14 -9.23
CA PHE A 58 5.87 -3.81 -7.95
C PHE A 58 4.60 -4.66 -7.97
N PHE A 59 3.50 -4.16 -8.55
CA PHE A 59 2.25 -4.92 -8.63
C PHE A 59 2.27 -5.99 -9.72
N GLU A 60 3.00 -5.79 -10.82
CA GLU A 60 3.22 -6.80 -11.86
C GLU A 60 4.13 -7.94 -11.40
N GLY A 61 5.14 -7.69 -10.56
CA GLY A 61 5.99 -8.73 -9.98
C GLY A 61 5.25 -9.70 -9.05
N TYR A 62 4.10 -9.32 -8.52
CA TYR A 62 3.19 -10.22 -7.79
C TYR A 62 2.19 -10.95 -8.71
N ALA A 63 2.12 -10.59 -9.99
CA ALA A 63 1.26 -11.24 -10.96
C ALA A 63 1.98 -12.43 -11.63
N LEU A 64 1.69 -13.62 -11.11
CA LEU A 64 1.69 -14.91 -11.81
C LEU A 64 3.01 -15.64 -12.12
N SER A 65 4.21 -15.15 -11.78
CA SER A 65 5.45 -15.89 -12.09
C SER A 65 6.28 -16.42 -10.91
N ASP A 66 5.87 -16.22 -9.66
CA ASP A 66 6.64 -16.72 -8.49
C ASP A 66 6.00 -17.96 -7.82
N SER A 67 5.22 -18.72 -8.59
CA SER A 67 4.77 -20.08 -8.24
C SER A 67 5.73 -21.16 -8.77
N VAL A 68 7.04 -20.88 -8.81
CA VAL A 68 8.07 -21.81 -9.30
C VAL A 68 8.66 -22.68 -8.17
N TYR A 69 8.35 -22.39 -6.91
CA TYR A 69 8.92 -23.11 -5.75
C TYR A 69 7.86 -23.71 -4.81
N ASP A 70 6.70 -24.11 -5.32
CA ASP A 70 5.67 -24.82 -4.55
C ASP A 70 5.42 -26.25 -5.08
N ASP A 71 6.41 -26.85 -5.74
CA ASP A 71 6.46 -28.28 -6.02
C ASP A 71 7.86 -28.82 -5.66
N ASP A 72 7.98 -29.34 -4.43
CA ASP A 72 8.69 -30.59 -4.08
C ASP A 72 8.25 -31.08 -2.69
#